data_AF-A0A7J4HTV1-F1
#
_entry.id   AF-A0A7J4HTV1-F1
#
_cell.length_a   1.000
_cell.length_b   1.000
_cell.length_c   1.000
_cell.angle_alpha   90.00
_cell.angle_beta   90.00
_cell.angle_gamma   90.00
#
_symmetry.space_group_name_H-M   'P 1'
#
loop_
_entity.id
_entity.type
_entity.pdbx_description
1 polymer ?
#
loop_
_entity_poly.entity_id
_entity_poly.type
_entity_poly.pdbx_seq_one_letter_code
_entity_poly.pdbx_strand_id
1 'polypeptide(L)'
;MDKEHTNSQRILLLVLYGLIALMIFFSVLSIKDKSLDGYNNCIQEKCERKSQAFCQKPREIMSCCQGAGGQLTQNGAQLTCVFS
;
A
#
# COMPACT_ATOMS: atom_id res chain seq x y z
N MET A 1 -26.05 32.34 -26.87
CA MET A 1 -24.77 32.32 -27.62
C MET A 1 -23.80 31.58 -26.76
N ASP A 2 -23.93 30.26 -26.85
CA ASP A 2 -23.36 29.29 -25.95
C ASP A 2 -22.14 28.71 -26.63
N LYS A 3 -20.94 29.04 -26.11
CA LYS A 3 -19.70 28.25 -26.18
C LYS A 3 -18.50 29.16 -25.87
N GLU A 4 -18.41 29.61 -24.64
CA GLU A 4 -17.12 29.96 -24.07
C GLU A 4 -16.98 29.25 -22.74
N HIS A 5 -16.87 27.91 -22.81
CA HIS A 5 -16.08 27.21 -21.80
C HIS A 5 -14.67 27.78 -21.93
N THR A 6 -14.39 28.80 -21.13
CA THR A 6 -13.08 29.40 -20.91
C THR A 6 -12.08 28.27 -20.89
N ASN A 7 -11.09 28.27 -21.80
CA ASN A 7 -10.17 27.16 -22.04
C ASN A 7 -9.57 26.56 -20.76
N SER A 8 -9.47 27.35 -19.69
CA SER A 8 -9.13 26.92 -18.34
C SER A 8 -10.02 25.81 -17.75
N GLN A 9 -11.35 25.83 -17.95
CA GLN A 9 -12.24 24.76 -17.47
C GLN A 9 -11.99 23.42 -18.19
N ARG A 10 -11.65 23.46 -19.48
CA ARG A 10 -11.31 22.25 -20.26
C ARG A 10 -9.98 21.66 -19.82
N ILE A 11 -8.98 22.51 -19.57
CA ILE A 11 -7.68 22.08 -19.04
C ILE A 11 -7.86 21.46 -17.65
N LEU A 12 -8.65 22.10 -16.78
CA LEU A 12 -8.94 21.58 -15.45
C LEU A 12 -9.61 20.20 -15.51
N LEU A 13 -10.57 20.02 -16.41
CA LEU A 13 -11.22 18.72 -16.64
C LEU A 13 -10.24 17.65 -17.12
N LEU A 14 -9.33 17.97 -18.04
CA LEU A 14 -8.31 17.03 -18.51
C LEU A 14 -7.35 16.63 -17.39
N VAL A 15 -6.91 17.58 -16.56
CA VAL A 15 -6.07 17.30 -15.39
C VAL A 15 -6.82 16.41 -14.39
N LEU A 16 -8.10 16.70 -14.14
CA LEU A 16 -8.92 15.90 -13.23
C LEU A 16 -9.06 14.46 -13.70
N TYR A 17 -9.37 14.26 -14.99
CA TYR A 17 -9.44 12.92 -15.59
C TYR A 17 -8.08 12.21 -15.57
N GLY A 18 -6.98 12.93 -15.80
CA GLY A 18 -5.63 12.40 -15.69
C GLY A 18 -5.30 11.92 -14.28
N LEU A 19 -5.66 12.71 -13.26
CA LEU A 19 -5.47 12.35 -11.85
C LEU A 19 -6.31 11.12 -11.45
N ILE A 20 -7.55 11.03 -11.93
CA ILE A 20 -8.41 9.85 -11.69
C ILE A 20 -7.80 8.61 -12.34
N ALA A 21 -7.37 8.69 -13.60
CA ALA A 21 -6.73 7.57 -14.30
C ALA A 21 -5.44 7.13 -13.60
N LEU A 22 -4.65 8.10 -13.11
CA LEU A 22 -3.43 7.85 -12.36
C LEU A 22 -3.74 7.17 -11.01
N MET A 23 -4.76 7.62 -10.27
CA MET A 23 -5.21 6.93 -9.05
C MET A 23 -5.64 5.48 -9.33
N ILE A 24 -6.38 5.23 -10.41
CA ILE A 24 -6.80 3.87 -10.79
C ILE A 24 -5.58 3.01 -11.10
N PHE A 25 -4.62 3.54 -11.88
CA PHE A 25 -3.38 2.83 -12.21
C PHE A 25 -2.56 2.47 -10.97
N PHE A 26 -2.35 3.42 -10.06
CA PHE A 26 -1.67 3.16 -8.79
C PHE A 26 -2.45 2.21 -7.89
N SER A 27 -3.78 2.26 -7.89
CA SER A 27 -4.61 1.32 -7.11
C SER A 27 -4.43 -0.12 -7.60
N VAL A 28 -4.37 -0.34 -8.91
CA VAL A 28 -4.12 -1.67 -9.49
C VAL A 28 -2.69 -2.15 -9.20
N LEU A 29 -1.70 -1.28 -9.29
CA LEU A 29 -0.32 -1.61 -8.93
C LEU A 29 -0.16 -1.90 -7.43
N SER A 30 -0.80 -1.12 -6.55
CA SER A 30 -0.70 -1.32 -5.11
C SER A 30 -1.37 -2.62 -4.65
N ILE A 31 -2.33 -3.16 -5.41
CA ILE A 31 -2.92 -4.47 -5.10
C ILE A 31 -1.87 -5.58 -5.23
N LYS A 32 -0.88 -5.41 -6.11
CA LYS A 32 0.17 -6.41 -6.34
C LYS A 32 1.15 -6.51 -5.17
N ASP A 33 1.44 -5.38 -4.52
CA ASP A 33 2.31 -5.32 -3.33
C ASP A 33 1.55 -5.59 -2.01
N LYS A 34 0.21 -5.58 -2.05
CA LYS A 34 -0.65 -5.96 -0.92
C LYS A 34 -0.85 -7.48 -0.86
N SER A 35 0.23 -8.22 -0.66
CA SER A 35 0.20 -9.67 -0.62
C SER A 35 1.11 -10.23 0.46
N LEU A 36 0.90 -11.52 0.78
CA LEU A 36 1.74 -12.29 1.69
C LEU A 36 3.23 -12.20 1.30
N ASP A 37 3.52 -12.09 -0.01
CA ASP A 37 4.88 -11.94 -0.54
C ASP A 37 5.50 -10.58 -0.18
N GLY A 38 4.73 -9.49 -0.22
CA GLY A 38 5.19 -8.17 0.24
C GLY A 38 5.52 -8.16 1.73
N TYR A 39 4.73 -8.87 2.53
CA TYR A 39 5.01 -9.06 3.96
C TYR A 39 6.26 -9.91 4.21
N ASN A 40 6.38 -11.05 3.52
CA ASN A 40 7.53 -11.94 3.66
C ASN A 40 8.82 -11.25 3.24
N ASN A 41 8.82 -10.49 2.13
CA ASN A 41 9.97 -9.70 1.71
C ASN A 41 10.34 -8.60 2.72
N CYS A 42 9.35 -7.88 3.27
CA CYS A 42 9.60 -6.86 4.29
C CYS A 42 10.19 -7.45 5.58
N ILE A 43 9.67 -8.60 6.04
CA ILE A 43 10.24 -9.32 7.17
C ILE A 43 11.66 -9.77 6.83
N GLN A 44 11.84 -10.47 5.72
CA GLN A 44 13.13 -11.03 5.33
C GLN A 44 14.22 -9.95 5.20
N GLU A 45 13.94 -8.84 4.52
CA GLU A 45 14.90 -7.75 4.36
C GLU A 45 15.29 -7.13 5.72
N LYS A 46 14.32 -6.95 6.63
CA LYS A 46 14.62 -6.40 7.96
C LYS A 46 15.40 -7.38 8.83
N CYS A 47 15.15 -8.68 8.69
CA CYS A 47 15.87 -9.72 9.42
C CYS A 47 17.31 -9.87 8.93
N GLU A 48 17.54 -9.79 7.61
CA GLU A 48 18.87 -9.79 7.01
C GLU A 48 19.67 -8.53 7.37
N ARG A 49 19.04 -7.35 7.38
CA ARG A 49 19.74 -6.08 7.68
C ARG A 49 20.03 -5.81 9.15
N LYS A 50 19.16 -6.25 10.09
CA LYS A 50 19.24 -5.84 11.52
C LYS A 50 19.35 -6.99 12.53
N SER A 51 19.65 -8.21 12.06
CA SER A 51 19.83 -9.43 12.87
C SER A 51 18.52 -10.13 13.26
N GLN A 52 18.57 -11.46 13.43
CA GLN A 52 17.42 -12.36 13.67
C GLN A 52 16.52 -11.95 14.86
N ALA A 53 17.07 -11.25 15.86
CA ALA A 53 16.32 -10.75 17.01
C ALA A 53 15.31 -9.63 16.66
N PHE A 54 15.50 -8.93 15.53
CA PHE A 54 14.51 -7.96 15.03
C PHE A 54 13.31 -8.62 14.35
N CYS A 55 13.49 -9.84 13.83
CA CYS A 55 12.47 -10.63 13.15
C CYS A 55 11.28 -10.99 14.05
N GLN A 56 11.53 -11.12 15.35
CA GLN A 56 10.51 -11.48 16.34
C GLN A 56 9.90 -10.26 17.03
N LYS A 57 10.32 -9.03 16.68
CA LYS A 57 9.76 -7.84 17.31
C LYS A 57 8.34 -7.59 16.80
N PRO A 58 7.34 -7.55 17.69
CA PRO A 58 5.95 -7.37 17.31
C PRO A 58 5.71 -6.07 16.53
N ARG A 59 6.48 -5.01 16.80
CA ARG A 59 6.44 -3.73 16.05
C ARG A 59 6.81 -3.88 14.57
N GLU A 60 7.77 -4.74 14.24
CA GLU A 60 8.22 -4.91 12.86
C GLU A 60 7.22 -5.73 12.06
N ILE A 61 6.70 -6.80 12.67
CA ILE A 61 5.56 -7.57 12.14
C ILE A 61 4.36 -6.64 11.89
N MET A 62 4.07 -5.73 12.82
CA MET A 62 3.02 -4.73 12.68
C MET A 62 3.22 -3.83 11.46
N SER A 63 4.42 -3.26 11.34
CA SER A 63 4.77 -2.33 10.26
C SER A 63 4.76 -3.01 8.89
N CYS A 64 5.33 -4.21 8.78
CA CYS A 64 5.33 -4.95 7.52
C CYS A 64 3.92 -5.43 7.15
N CYS A 65 3.11 -5.85 8.13
CA CYS A 65 1.74 -6.29 7.88
C CYS A 65 0.86 -5.16 7.34
N GLN A 66 0.90 -3.99 7.99
CA GLN A 66 0.17 -2.81 7.51
C GLN A 66 0.69 -2.33 6.15
N GLY A 67 2.00 -2.37 5.92
CA GLY A 67 2.61 -1.99 4.63
C GLY A 67 2.19 -2.91 3.49
N ALA A 68 2.05 -4.21 3.76
CA ALA A 68 1.55 -5.20 2.82
C ALA A 68 0.00 -5.26 2.76
N GLY A 69 -0.71 -4.32 3.40
CA GLY A 69 -2.17 -4.27 3.38
C GLY A 69 -2.87 -5.41 4.12
N GLY A 70 -2.15 -6.18 4.94
CA GLY A 70 -2.72 -7.18 5.82
C GLY A 70 -3.28 -6.57 7.10
N GLN A 71 -4.23 -7.28 7.72
CA GLN A 71 -4.75 -6.98 9.04
C GLN A 71 -3.99 -7.75 10.10
N LEU A 72 -3.67 -7.08 11.21
CA LEU A 72 -3.05 -7.71 12.35
C LEU A 72 -4.12 -8.40 13.18
N THR A 73 -3.97 -9.70 13.39
CA THR A 73 -4.76 -10.46 14.35
C THR A 73 -3.86 -10.97 15.47
N GLN A 74 -4.44 -11.02 16.67
CA GLN A 74 -3.78 -11.57 17.85
C GLN A 74 -4.26 -13.00 18.04
N ASN A 75 -3.35 -13.97 17.92
CA ASN A 75 -3.65 -15.37 18.18
C ASN A 75 -2.85 -15.81 19.41
N GLY A 76 -3.46 -15.67 20.60
CA GLY A 76 -2.78 -15.87 21.87
C GLY A 76 -1.70 -14.81 22.14
N ALA A 77 -0.46 -15.25 22.42
CA ALA A 77 0.68 -14.36 22.70
C ALA A 77 1.43 -13.88 21.44
N GLN A 78 1.00 -14.30 20.24
CA GLN A 78 1.66 -13.97 18.97
C GLN A 78 0.80 -13.06 18.10
N LEU A 79 1.44 -12.04 17.50
CA LEU A 79 0.87 -11.18 16.47
C LEU A 79 1.05 -11.86 15.11
N THR A 80 -0.07 -12.09 14.42
CA THR A 80 -0.09 -12.73 13.11
C THR A 80 -0.71 -11.80 12.08
N CYS A 81 -0.11 -11.74 10.89
CA CYS A 81 -0.62 -10.92 9.79
C CYS A 81 -1.56 -11.77 8.93
N VAL A 82 -2.79 -11.30 8.75
CA VAL A 82 -3.82 -11.97 7.95
C VAL A 82 -4.13 -11.11 6.73
N PHE A 83 -4.15 -11.73 5.56
CA PHE A 83 -4.53 -11.10 4.31
C PHE A 83 -5.93 -11.59 3.98
N SER A 84 -6.88 -10.65 3.86
CA SER A 84 -8.30 -10.92 3.54
C SER A 84 -8.54 -10.88 2.04
#